data_AF-A0AAJ6K4X9-F1
#
_entry.id   AF-A0AAJ6K4X9-F1
#
_cell.length_a   1.000
_cell.length_b   1.000
_cell.length_c   1.000
_cell.angle_alpha   90.00
_cell.angle_beta   90.00
_cell.angle_gamma   90.00
#
_symmetry.space_group_name_H-M   'P 1'
#
loop_
_entity.id
_entity.type
_entity.pdbx_description
1 polymer ?
#
loop_
_entity_poly.entity_id
_entity_poly.type
_entity_poly.pdbx_seq_one_letter_code
_entity_poly.pdbx_strand_id
1 'polypeptide(L)' 'MNTLPCNPHTSDFPDFDEPNTAESRQEHVHLWLRCLADQGEQPDARIHAALDRYVDGSYDLHTLSQAVIKPYLH' A
#
# COMPACT_ATOMS: atom_id res chain seq x y z
N MET A 1 -6.32 1.53 24.14
CA MET A 1 -5.41 1.16 23.04
C MET A 1 -5.60 2.20 21.96
N ASN A 2 -4.70 3.18 21.86
CA ASN A 2 -4.75 4.18 20.79
C ASN A 2 -4.25 3.51 19.52
N THR A 3 -5.16 2.94 18.73
CA THR A 3 -4.88 2.62 17.32
C THR A 3 -4.64 3.95 16.64
N LEU A 4 -3.38 4.27 16.34
CA LEU A 4 -3.06 5.38 15.45
C LEU A 4 -3.91 5.20 14.18
N PRO A 5 -4.58 6.25 13.67
CA PRO A 5 -5.37 6.15 12.47
C PRO A 5 -4.44 5.80 11.32
N CYS A 6 -4.46 4.51 10.98
CA CYS A 6 -3.93 3.93 9.75
C CYS A 6 -4.45 4.79 8.59
N ASN A 7 -3.62 5.68 8.05
CA ASN A 7 -4.02 6.55 6.95
C ASN A 7 -3.41 6.02 5.65
N PRO A 8 -4.17 5.26 4.84
CA PRO A 8 -3.68 4.63 3.62
C PRO A 8 -3.33 5.66 2.52
N HIS A 9 -3.65 6.94 2.74
CA HIS A 9 -3.42 8.03 1.80
C HIS A 9 -2.17 8.86 2.11
N THR A 10 -1.56 8.67 3.27
CA THR A 10 -0.31 9.34 3.62
C THR A 10 0.85 8.36 3.56
N SER A 11 2.01 8.81 3.08
CA SER A 11 3.30 8.14 3.25
C SER A 11 3.74 8.01 4.72
N ASP A 12 2.82 8.16 5.68
CA ASP A 12 2.99 7.91 7.12
C ASP A 12 2.97 6.40 7.40
N PHE A 13 3.62 5.64 6.52
CA PHE A 13 4.17 4.37 6.92
C PHE A 13 5.37 4.70 7.81
N PRO A 14 5.65 3.91 8.87
CA PRO A 14 6.88 4.08 9.63
C PRO A 14 8.05 4.27 8.66
N ASP A 15 8.96 5.20 8.94
CA ASP A 15 10.22 5.33 8.21
C ASP A 15 10.95 3.98 8.34
N PHE A 16 10.65 3.06 7.44
CA PHE A 16 11.28 1.78 7.37
C PHE A 16 12.60 2.04 6.66
N ASP A 17 13.59 2.43 7.46
CA ASP A 17 15.03 2.36 7.16
C ASP A 17 15.49 0.88 6.97
N GLU A 18 14.54 0.00 6.62
CA GLU A 18 14.76 -1.40 6.30
C GLU A 18 15.15 -1.55 4.84
N PRO A 19 15.95 -2.57 4.50
CA PRO A 19 16.26 -2.85 3.11
C PRO A 19 14.95 -3.08 2.34
N ASN A 20 14.83 -2.46 1.16
CA ASN A 20 13.70 -2.66 0.21
C ASN A 20 13.69 -4.10 -0.34
N THR A 21 13.44 -5.07 0.54
CA THR A 21 13.32 -6.49 0.26
C THR A 21 11.88 -6.82 -0.12
N ALA A 22 11.67 -7.97 -0.75
CA ALA A 22 10.33 -8.44 -1.06
C ALA A 22 9.48 -8.63 0.20
N GLU A 23 10.09 -9.06 1.31
CA GLU A 23 9.43 -9.25 2.60
C GLU A 23 8.91 -7.92 3.18
N SER A 24 9.77 -6.89 3.20
CA SER A 24 9.39 -5.55 3.68
C SER A 24 8.28 -4.93 2.82
N ARG A 25 8.31 -5.14 1.50
CA ARG A 25 7.21 -4.72 0.59
C ARG A 25 5.91 -5.49 0.86
N GLN A 26 5.99 -6.78 1.17
CA GLN A 26 4.82 -7.58 1.51
C GLN A 26 4.17 -7.11 2.82
N GLU A 27 4.98 -6.78 3.84
CA GLU A 27 4.49 -6.22 5.09
C GLU A 27 3.81 -4.86 4.89
N HIS A 28 4.40 -3.98 4.05
CA HIS A 28 3.76 -2.73 3.65
C HIS A 28 2.38 -2.94 3.03
N VAL A 29 2.27 -3.87 2.07
CA VAL A 29 1.00 -4.19 1.42
C VAL A 29 -0.02 -4.71 2.43
N HIS A 30 0.37 -5.63 3.31
CA HIS A 30 -0.51 -6.18 4.34
C HIS A 30 -1.00 -5.10 5.30
N LEU A 31 -0.12 -4.20 5.73
CA LEU A 31 -0.50 -3.08 6.61
C LEU A 31 -1.50 -2.16 5.91
N TRP A 32 -1.24 -1.78 4.66
CA TRP A 32 -2.12 -0.93 3.88
C TRP A 32 -3.51 -1.55 3.65
N LEU A 33 -3.55 -2.83 3.27
CA LEU A 33 -4.81 -3.57 3.10
C LEU A 33 -5.60 -3.66 4.40
N ARG A 34 -4.91 -3.88 5.53
CA ARG A 34 -5.53 -3.86 6.86
C ARG A 34 -6.11 -2.48 7.18
N CYS A 35 -5.34 -1.40 6.93
CA CYS A 35 -5.82 -0.04 7.14
C CYS A 35 -7.10 0.26 6.34
N LEU A 36 -7.16 -0.17 5.07
CA LEU A 36 -8.37 -0.02 4.23
C LEU A 36 -9.56 -0.81 4.78
N ALA A 37 -9.31 -2.07 5.18
CA ALA A 37 -10.35 -2.92 5.76
C ALA A 37 -10.91 -2.32 7.07
N ASP A 38 -10.05 -1.75 7.91
CA ASP A 38 -10.45 -1.02 9.12
C ASP A 38 -11.30 0.24 8.80
N GLN A 39 -11.12 0.84 7.61
CA GLN A 39 -11.96 1.93 7.10
C GLN A 39 -13.24 1.44 6.39
N GLY A 40 -13.42 0.13 6.24
CA GLY A 40 -14.54 -0.48 5.52
C GLY A 40 -14.41 -0.41 4.00
N GLU A 41 -13.23 -0.05 3.48
CA GLU A 41 -12.94 -0.03 2.06
C GLU A 41 -12.32 -1.36 1.61
N GLN A 42 -12.79 -1.87 0.46
CA GLN A 42 -12.19 -3.04 -0.18
C GLN A 42 -11.54 -2.62 -1.49
N PRO A 43 -10.22 -2.81 -1.63
CA PRO A 43 -9.53 -2.53 -2.88
C PRO A 43 -10.03 -3.46 -3.99
N ASP A 44 -10.20 -2.89 -5.18
CA ASP A 44 -10.61 -3.66 -6.35
C ASP A 44 -9.48 -4.55 -6.89
N ALA A 45 -9.83 -5.48 -7.78
CA ALA A 45 -8.90 -6.45 -8.36
C ALA A 45 -7.70 -5.81 -9.07
N ARG A 46 -7.84 -4.58 -9.58
CA ARG A 46 -6.72 -3.87 -10.21
C ARG A 46 -5.73 -3.38 -9.17
N ILE A 47 -6.20 -2.86 -8.04
CA ILE A 47 -5.34 -2.48 -6.92
C ILE A 47 -4.57 -3.72 -6.42
N HIS A 48 -5.24 -4.86 -6.26
CA HIS A 48 -4.57 -6.12 -5.92
C HIS A 48 -3.44 -6.47 -6.90
N ALA A 49 -3.71 -6.42 -8.21
CA ALA A 49 -2.70 -6.69 -9.22
C ALA A 49 -1.51 -5.70 -9.19
N ALA A 50 -1.75 -4.44 -8.82
CA ALA A 50 -0.69 -3.45 -8.66
C ALA A 50 0.17 -3.72 -7.41
N LEU A 51 -0.45 -4.14 -6.31
CA LEU A 51 0.23 -4.53 -5.08
C LEU A 51 1.10 -5.77 -5.28
N ASP A 52 0.61 -6.80 -5.99
CA ASP A 52 1.42 -7.97 -6.35
C ASP A 52 2.70 -7.60 -7.11
N ARG A 53 2.60 -6.69 -8.09
CA ARG A 53 3.77 -6.19 -8.84
C ARG A 53 4.74 -5.41 -7.97
N TYR A 54 4.23 -4.69 -6.96
CA TYR A 54 5.06 -3.99 -6.00
C TYR A 54 5.82 -4.98 -5.12
N VAL A 55 5.17 -6.01 -4.57
CA VAL A 55 5.82 -7.04 -3.75
C VAL A 55 6.92 -7.76 -4.54
N ASP A 56 6.63 -8.17 -5.77
CA ASP A 56 7.59 -8.79 -6.69
C ASP A 56 8.78 -7.86 -7.01
N GLY A 57 8.65 -6.55 -6.81
CA GLY A 57 9.67 -5.54 -7.10
C GLY A 57 9.65 -5.05 -8.55
N SER A 58 8.71 -5.56 -9.36
CA SER A 58 8.41 -5.05 -10.70
C SER A 58 7.91 -3.60 -10.68
N TYR A 59 7.21 -3.18 -9.61
CA TYR A 59 6.80 -1.80 -9.37
C TYR A 59 7.57 -1.19 -8.21
N ASP A 60 8.05 0.03 -8.38
CA ASP A 60 8.44 0.91 -7.28
C ASP A 60 7.21 1.59 -6.65
N LEU A 61 7.39 2.22 -5.49
CA LEU A 61 6.31 2.89 -4.75
C LEU A 61 5.65 4.02 -5.55
N HIS A 62 6.43 4.75 -6.36
CA HIS A 62 5.88 5.81 -7.21
C HIS A 62 4.99 5.21 -8.31
N THR A 63 5.44 4.15 -8.98
CA THR A 63 4.64 3.43 -9.98
C THR A 63 3.37 2.82 -9.38
N LEU A 64 3.44 2.24 -8.17
CA LEU A 64 2.29 1.77 -7.42
C LEU A 64 1.29 2.91 -7.15
N SER A 65 1.77 4.05 -6.64
CA SER A 65 0.92 5.20 -6.34
C SER A 65 0.20 5.72 -7.60
N GLN A 66 0.88 5.75 -8.75
CA GLN A 66 0.25 6.12 -10.03
C GLN A 66 -0.80 5.09 -10.47
N ALA A 67 -0.54 3.80 -10.29
CA ALA A 67 -1.49 2.74 -10.66
C ALA A 67 -2.78 2.79 -9.82
N VAL A 68 -2.68 3.19 -8.55
CA VAL A 68 -3.80 3.26 -7.59
C VAL A 68 -4.52 4.61 -7.63
N ILE A 69 -3.81 5.75 -7.70
CA ILE A 69 -4.40 7.11 -7.57
C ILE A 69 -4.94 7.64 -8.91
N LYS A 70 -4.22 7.42 -10.02
CA LYS A 70 -4.58 7.95 -11.35
C LYS A 70 -6.03 7.66 -11.79
N PRO A 71 -6.64 6.49 -11.53
CA PRO A 71 -8.02 6.25 -11.93
C PRO A 71 -9.07 7.05 -11.14
N TYR A 72 -8.73 7.61 -9.98
CA TYR A 72 -9.65 8.42 -9.15
C TYR A 72 -9.53 9.93 -9.40
N LEU A 73 -8.62 10.36 -10.30
CA LEU A 73 -8.43 11.77 -10.68
C LEU A 73 -9.37 12.23 -11.81
N HIS A 74 -10.52 11.57 -11.99
CA HIS A 74 -11.50 11.88 -13.04
C HIS A 74 -12.71 12.65 -12.54
#